data_AF-A0A7J7GHI8-F1
#
_entry.id   AF-A0A7J7GHI8-F1
#
_cell.length_a   1.000
_cell.length_b   1.000
_cell.length_c   1.000
_cell.angle_alpha   90.00
_cell.angle_beta   90.00
_cell.angle_gamma   90.00
#
_symmetry.space_group_name_H-M   'P 1'
#
loop_
_entity.id
_entity.type
_entity.pdbx_description
1 polymer ?
#
loop_
_entity_poly.entity_id
_entity_poly.type
_entity_poly.pdbx_seq_one_letter_code
_entity_poly.pdbx_strand_id
1 'polypeptide(L)'
;METQKMISEANKNGPYLGLVTPNPFEMNPLLQSPSFTSSNLTIDFQGRRFRFGKFDEKDVILVMTGLGMINAGITTQLLVSLFEVEGIVHYGIAGNANPSLNIGDVTIPQYWSHTALWNWQHWSRLENGAILYEYRSSPAVLILNASN
;
A
#
# COMPACT_ATOMS: atom_id res chain seq x y z
N MET A 1 4.59 21.70 17.04
CA MET A 1 3.77 22.86 16.65
C MET A 1 3.86 23.18 15.16
N GLU A 2 5.02 23.00 14.51
CA GLU A 2 5.18 23.29 13.07
C GLU A 2 4.46 22.30 12.15
N THR A 3 4.67 20.99 12.32
CA THR A 3 4.01 19.95 11.49
C THR A 3 2.49 20.05 11.51
N GLN A 4 1.91 20.34 12.69
CA GLN A 4 0.45 20.51 12.82
C GLN A 4 -0.06 21.75 12.06
N LYS A 5 0.73 22.83 11.99
CA LYS A 5 0.39 23.99 11.15
C LYS A 5 0.47 23.63 9.67
N MET A 6 1.50 22.89 9.24
CA MET A 6 1.61 22.43 7.85
C MET A 6 0.43 21.54 7.45
N ILE A 7 0.03 20.62 8.33
CA ILE A 7 -1.14 19.76 8.12
C ILE A 7 -2.42 20.61 8.01
N SER A 8 -2.64 21.54 8.93
CA SER A 8 -3.80 22.44 8.89
C SER A 8 -3.84 23.30 7.65
N GLU A 9 -2.68 23.75 7.14
CA GLU A 9 -2.60 24.54 5.91
C GLU A 9 -2.85 23.67 4.67
N ALA A 10 -2.29 22.46 4.63
CA ALA A 10 -2.56 21.50 3.57
C ALA A 10 -4.07 21.22 3.45
N ASN A 11 -4.76 21.00 4.58
CA ASN A 11 -6.19 20.70 4.59
C ASN A 11 -7.09 21.84 4.10
N LYS A 12 -6.60 23.08 3.98
CA LYS A 12 -7.37 24.16 3.34
C LYS A 12 -7.48 24.00 1.83
N ASN A 13 -6.58 23.23 1.22
CA ASN A 13 -6.51 23.00 -0.21
C ASN A 13 -6.99 21.59 -0.59
N GLY A 14 -7.53 20.83 0.37
CA GLY A 14 -8.16 19.55 0.11
C GLY A 14 -9.55 19.70 -0.53
N PRO A 15 -10.25 18.58 -0.78
CA PRO A 15 -9.83 17.22 -0.47
C PRO A 15 -8.84 16.64 -1.48
N TYR A 16 -8.00 15.72 -1.03
CA TYR A 16 -7.01 15.03 -1.86
C TYR A 16 -7.40 13.58 -2.17
N LEU A 17 -6.94 13.06 -3.31
CA LEU A 17 -6.89 11.63 -3.56
C LEU A 17 -5.60 11.03 -2.95
N GLY A 18 -5.77 10.09 -2.02
CA GLY A 18 -4.66 9.39 -1.39
C GLY A 18 -4.12 8.26 -2.24
N LEU A 19 -2.85 8.32 -2.64
CA LEU A 19 -2.16 7.26 -3.37
C LEU A 19 -1.19 6.53 -2.43
N VAL A 20 -1.46 5.26 -2.17
CA VAL A 20 -0.75 4.46 -1.16
C VAL A 20 0.01 3.33 -1.85
N THR A 21 1.32 3.27 -1.63
CA THR A 21 2.21 2.31 -2.31
C THR A 21 3.10 1.54 -1.34
N PRO A 22 3.44 0.26 -1.61
CA PRO A 22 4.22 -0.52 -0.66
C PRO A 22 5.72 -0.24 -0.70
N ASN A 23 6.30 0.01 -1.89
CA ASN A 23 7.74 0.19 -2.01
C ASN A 23 8.13 1.17 -3.16
N PRO A 24 9.42 1.49 -3.33
CA PRO A 24 9.88 2.43 -4.35
C PRO A 24 9.66 1.97 -5.80
N PHE A 25 9.61 0.66 -6.06
CA PHE A 25 9.37 0.15 -7.41
C PHE A 25 7.96 0.48 -7.91
N GLU A 26 6.95 0.57 -7.03
CA GLU A 26 5.61 1.03 -7.43
C GLU A 26 5.45 2.56 -7.34
N MET A 27 6.20 3.23 -6.45
CA MET A 27 6.09 4.68 -6.26
C MET A 27 6.87 5.48 -7.33
N ASN A 28 8.10 5.08 -7.62
CA ASN A 28 9.00 5.85 -8.48
C ASN A 28 8.46 6.05 -9.91
N PRO A 29 7.82 5.05 -10.56
CA PRO A 29 7.21 5.26 -11.86
C PRO A 29 6.14 6.38 -11.86
N LEU A 30 5.36 6.51 -10.78
CA LEU A 30 4.43 7.63 -10.66
C LEU A 30 5.16 8.97 -10.49
N LEU A 31 6.17 9.03 -9.63
CA LEU A 31 6.96 10.26 -9.41
C LEU A 31 7.71 10.72 -10.65
N GLN A 32 8.07 9.79 -11.54
CA GLN A 32 8.77 10.05 -12.81
C GLN A 32 7.81 10.21 -13.99
N SER A 33 6.51 10.01 -13.78
CA SER A 33 5.51 10.14 -14.83
C SER A 33 5.44 11.59 -15.30
N PRO A 34 5.42 11.86 -16.61
CA PRO A 34 5.22 13.22 -17.12
C PRO A 34 3.83 13.79 -16.77
N SER A 35 2.88 12.93 -16.37
CA SER A 35 1.55 13.34 -15.92
C SER A 35 1.51 13.77 -14.45
N PHE A 36 2.59 13.51 -13.70
CA PHE A 36 2.69 13.90 -12.30
C PHE A 36 3.39 15.25 -12.16
N THR A 37 2.71 16.20 -11.53
CA THR A 37 3.31 17.48 -11.13
C THR A 37 3.53 17.49 -9.63
N SER A 38 4.78 17.40 -9.18
CA SER A 38 5.11 17.48 -7.75
C SER A 38 4.89 18.90 -7.22
N SER A 39 4.32 19.01 -6.02
CA SER A 39 4.41 20.22 -5.22
C SER A 39 5.76 20.27 -4.48
N ASN A 40 6.13 21.46 -3.99
CA ASN A 40 7.23 21.63 -3.05
C ASN A 40 6.86 21.19 -1.62
N LEU A 41 5.57 20.95 -1.35
CA LEU A 41 5.11 20.53 -0.03
C LEU A 41 5.40 19.04 0.18
N THR A 42 6.14 18.76 1.25
CA THR A 42 6.33 17.43 1.79
C THR A 42 6.17 17.50 3.31
N ILE A 43 5.43 16.56 3.88
CA ILE A 43 5.21 16.47 5.33
C ILE A 43 5.71 15.11 5.80
N ASP A 44 6.69 15.09 6.69
CA ASP A 44 7.18 13.88 7.35
C ASP A 44 6.50 13.72 8.72
N PHE A 45 5.84 12.58 8.96
CA PHE A 45 5.17 12.29 10.23
C PHE A 45 5.26 10.80 10.57
N GLN A 46 5.68 10.47 11.79
CA GLN A 46 5.82 9.10 12.30
C GLN A 46 6.61 8.15 11.37
N GLY A 47 7.62 8.67 10.68
CA GLY A 47 8.44 7.90 9.73
C GLY A 47 7.75 7.63 8.39
N ARG A 48 6.77 8.45 8.00
CA ARG A 48 6.08 8.40 6.70
C ARG A 48 6.24 9.75 6.05
N ARG A 49 6.52 9.75 4.74
CA ARG A 49 6.68 10.95 3.93
C ARG A 49 5.46 11.12 3.03
N PHE A 50 4.64 12.11 3.34
CA PHE A 50 3.50 12.53 2.54
C PHE A 50 3.97 13.56 1.50
N ARG A 51 3.87 13.20 0.23
CA ARG A 51 4.27 14.04 -0.91
C ARG A 51 3.03 14.57 -1.59
N PHE A 52 2.95 15.88 -1.76
CA PHE A 52 1.82 16.52 -2.41
C PHE A 52 2.14 16.73 -3.88
N GLY A 53 1.12 16.65 -4.71
CA GLY A 53 1.25 16.93 -6.14
C GLY A 53 -0.08 16.80 -6.83
N LYS A 54 -0.02 16.66 -8.15
CA LYS A 54 -1.19 16.64 -9.01
C LYS A 54 -1.04 15.65 -10.14
N PHE A 55 -2.10 14.94 -10.46
CA PHE A 55 -2.28 14.25 -11.75
C PHE A 55 -3.42 14.96 -12.48
N ASP A 56 -3.12 15.57 -13.63
CA ASP A 56 -4.06 16.43 -14.37
C ASP A 56 -4.73 17.49 -13.48
N GLU A 57 -6.04 17.37 -13.26
CA GLU A 57 -6.82 18.27 -12.39
C GLU A 57 -6.97 17.75 -10.95
N LYS A 58 -6.44 16.56 -10.64
CA LYS A 58 -6.63 15.91 -9.35
C LYS A 58 -5.46 16.14 -8.41
N ASP A 59 -5.72 16.79 -7.28
CA ASP A 59 -4.74 16.94 -6.21
C ASP A 59 -4.56 15.61 -5.46
N VAL A 60 -3.31 15.21 -5.27
CA VAL A 60 -2.94 13.90 -4.72
C VAL A 60 -1.95 14.01 -3.57
N ILE A 61 -2.06 13.05 -2.65
CA ILE A 61 -1.04 12.78 -1.63
C ILE A 61 -0.47 11.39 -1.88
N LEU A 62 0.83 11.31 -2.20
CA LEU A 62 1.54 10.05 -2.33
C LEU A 62 2.23 9.71 -1.01
N VAL A 63 2.03 8.48 -0.53
CA VAL A 63 2.68 7.97 0.67
C VAL A 63 3.07 6.50 0.50
N MET A 64 4.29 6.18 0.93
CA MET A 64 4.80 4.81 0.92
C MET A 64 4.57 4.16 2.28
N THR A 65 4.03 2.94 2.29
CA THR A 65 3.70 2.20 3.51
C THR A 65 4.88 1.39 4.04
N GLY A 66 5.72 0.86 3.15
CA GLY A 66 6.56 -0.30 3.46
C GLY A 66 5.76 -1.60 3.36
N LEU A 67 6.45 -2.74 3.47
CA LEU A 67 5.84 -4.05 3.29
C LEU A 67 4.98 -4.48 4.50
N GLY A 68 3.91 -5.22 4.21
CA GLY A 68 3.05 -5.86 5.22
C GLY A 68 1.81 -5.06 5.60
N MET A 69 0.74 -5.77 5.96
CA MET A 69 -0.57 -5.17 6.20
C MET A 69 -0.61 -4.19 7.37
N ILE A 70 0.17 -4.43 8.43
CA ILE A 70 0.23 -3.51 9.58
C ILE A 70 0.76 -2.13 9.15
N ASN A 71 1.80 -2.14 8.32
CA ASN A 71 2.37 -0.91 7.78
C ASN A 71 1.40 -0.18 6.85
N ALA A 72 0.69 -0.92 5.99
CA ALA A 72 -0.37 -0.38 5.15
C ALA A 72 -1.49 0.25 6.00
N GLY A 73 -2.01 -0.48 6.98
CA GLY A 73 -3.06 0.00 7.88
C GLY A 73 -2.67 1.25 8.67
N ILE A 74 -1.47 1.27 9.28
CA ILE A 74 -0.98 2.45 10.01
C ILE A 74 -0.85 3.65 9.08
N THR A 75 -0.28 3.45 7.89
CA THR A 75 -0.06 4.55 6.94
C THR A 75 -1.36 5.11 6.42
N THR A 76 -2.32 4.25 6.07
CA THR A 76 -3.66 4.65 5.65
C THR A 76 -4.41 5.35 6.79
N GLN A 77 -4.31 4.85 8.03
CA GLN A 77 -4.91 5.52 9.18
C GLN A 77 -4.33 6.91 9.38
N LEU A 78 -3.00 7.06 9.28
CA LEU A 78 -2.35 8.38 9.38
C LEU A 78 -2.82 9.30 8.26
N LEU A 79 -2.92 8.81 7.02
CA LEU A 79 -3.39 9.58 5.88
C LEU A 79 -4.78 10.17 6.13
N VAL A 80 -5.75 9.34 6.53
CA VAL A 80 -7.14 9.79 6.79
C VAL A 80 -7.28 10.60 8.07
N SER A 81 -6.40 10.41 9.05
CA SER A 81 -6.47 11.14 10.33
C SER A 81 -5.85 12.53 10.24
N LEU A 82 -4.86 12.70 9.36
CA LEU A 82 -4.11 13.95 9.25
C LEU A 82 -4.66 14.83 8.13
N PHE A 83 -5.10 14.25 7.02
CA PHE A 83 -5.43 15.00 5.82
C PHE A 83 -6.89 14.88 5.40
N GLU A 84 -7.43 15.94 4.80
CA GLU A 84 -8.75 15.89 4.18
C GLU A 84 -8.64 15.12 2.84
N VAL A 85 -9.13 13.88 2.83
CA VAL A 85 -9.06 12.99 1.68
C VAL A 85 -10.45 12.56 1.22
N GLU A 86 -10.68 12.52 -0.09
CA GLU A 86 -11.95 12.06 -0.67
C GLU A 86 -11.96 10.57 -0.98
N GLY A 87 -10.79 9.94 -1.04
CA GLY A 87 -10.64 8.55 -1.40
C GLY A 87 -9.19 8.08 -1.30
N ILE A 88 -9.02 6.77 -1.31
CA ILE A 88 -7.71 6.11 -1.24
C ILE A 88 -7.61 5.08 -2.36
N VAL A 89 -6.52 5.16 -3.11
CA VAL A 89 -6.10 4.14 -4.07
C VAL A 89 -4.84 3.49 -3.53
N HIS A 90 -4.96 2.22 -3.15
CA HIS A 90 -3.81 1.39 -2.85
C HIS A 90 -3.53 0.50 -4.06
N TYR A 91 -2.31 0.54 -4.59
CA TYR A 91 -1.93 -0.27 -5.74
C TYR A 91 -0.55 -0.90 -5.55
N GLY A 92 -0.31 -1.98 -6.28
CA GLY A 92 0.99 -2.63 -6.36
C GLY A 92 0.92 -3.95 -7.08
N ILE A 93 2.03 -4.68 -7.07
CA ILE A 93 2.11 -6.00 -7.69
C ILE A 93 1.47 -7.06 -6.78
N ALA A 94 0.84 -8.06 -7.39
CA ALA A 94 0.26 -9.20 -6.68
C ALA A 94 0.49 -10.50 -7.45
N GLY A 95 0.63 -11.59 -6.71
CA GLY A 95 0.49 -12.93 -7.28
C GLY A 95 -0.98 -13.25 -7.48
N ASN A 96 -1.31 -13.96 -8.56
CA ASN A 96 -2.67 -14.39 -8.83
C ASN A 96 -2.78 -15.92 -8.71
N ALA A 97 -3.93 -16.40 -8.24
CA ALA A 97 -4.26 -17.83 -8.19
C ALA A 97 -5.29 -18.23 -9.26
N ASN A 98 -5.75 -17.27 -10.07
CA ASN A 98 -6.73 -17.51 -11.12
C ASN A 98 -5.99 -17.90 -12.40
N PRO A 99 -6.10 -19.17 -12.87
CA PRO A 99 -5.34 -19.63 -14.03
C PRO A 99 -5.70 -18.90 -15.34
N SER A 100 -6.79 -18.13 -15.37
CA SER A 100 -7.15 -17.29 -16.51
C SER A 100 -6.41 -15.95 -16.54
N LEU A 101 -5.71 -15.56 -15.47
CA LEU A 101 -4.91 -14.34 -15.41
C LEU A 101 -3.44 -14.61 -15.74
N ASN A 102 -2.88 -13.73 -16.56
CA ASN A 102 -1.50 -13.79 -17.03
C ASN A 102 -0.60 -12.79 -16.29
N ILE A 103 0.71 -12.99 -16.41
CA ILE A 103 1.70 -12.02 -15.94
C ILE A 103 1.48 -10.71 -16.71
N GLY A 104 1.35 -9.60 -15.98
CA GLY A 104 1.11 -8.27 -16.55
C GLY A 104 -0.36 -7.85 -16.58
N ASP A 105 -1.30 -8.76 -16.28
CA ASP A 105 -2.70 -8.39 -16.17
C ASP A 105 -2.93 -7.42 -15.00
N VAL A 106 -3.74 -6.39 -15.25
CA VAL A 106 -4.14 -5.40 -14.25
C VAL A 106 -5.55 -5.71 -13.79
N THR A 107 -5.74 -5.86 -12.48
CA THR A 107 -7.02 -6.23 -11.90
C THR A 107 -7.45 -5.26 -10.81
N ILE A 108 -8.74 -4.95 -10.77
CA ILE A 108 -9.37 -4.21 -9.68
C ILE A 108 -10.22 -5.19 -8.86
N PRO A 109 -9.82 -5.54 -7.62
CA PRO A 109 -10.61 -6.43 -6.77
C PRO A 109 -11.98 -5.85 -6.46
N GLN A 110 -13.01 -6.68 -6.58
CA GLN A 110 -14.29 -6.39 -5.94
C GLN A 110 -14.26 -6.72 -4.44
N TYR A 111 -13.51 -7.76 -4.06
CA TYR A 111 -13.38 -8.20 -2.68
C TYR A 111 -11.93 -8.56 -2.35
N TRP A 112 -11.59 -8.50 -1.07
CA TRP A 112 -10.36 -9.04 -0.53
C TRP A 112 -10.62 -9.74 0.79
N SER A 113 -9.77 -10.71 1.13
CA SER A 113 -9.81 -11.37 2.42
C SER A 113 -8.42 -11.43 3.05
N HIS A 114 -8.37 -11.27 4.36
CA HIS A 114 -7.17 -11.56 5.13
C HIS A 114 -7.15 -13.03 5.48
N THR A 115 -6.26 -13.80 4.86
CA THR A 115 -6.27 -15.26 4.98
C THR A 115 -5.22 -15.81 5.95
N ALA A 116 -4.30 -14.96 6.42
CA ALA A 116 -3.00 -15.36 6.95
C ALA A 116 -2.24 -16.30 5.98
N LEU A 117 -0.98 -16.02 5.71
CA LEU A 117 -0.09 -16.97 5.03
C LEU A 117 0.24 -18.09 5.99
N TRP A 118 0.01 -19.30 5.47
CA TRP A 118 0.48 -20.55 6.01
C TRP A 118 1.90 -20.75 5.50
N ASN A 119 2.90 -20.33 6.26
CA ASN A 119 4.29 -20.58 5.90
C ASN A 119 4.75 -21.89 6.55
N TRP A 120 4.70 -22.99 5.81
CA TRP A 120 5.29 -24.26 6.22
C TRP A 120 6.78 -24.21 5.88
N GLN A 121 7.63 -23.78 6.82
CA GLN A 121 9.07 -23.82 6.60
C GLN A 121 9.63 -25.19 7.01
N HIS A 122 10.27 -25.87 6.05
CA HIS A 122 11.00 -27.11 6.28
C HIS A 122 12.36 -26.78 6.90
N TRP A 123 12.63 -27.27 8.11
CA TRP A 123 13.89 -26.99 8.79
C TRP A 123 14.87 -28.17 8.76
N SER A 124 14.47 -29.37 9.20
CA SER A 124 15.40 -30.52 9.27
C SER A 124 14.67 -31.87 9.45
N ARG A 125 15.31 -32.95 8.98
CA ARG A 125 14.89 -34.34 9.26
C ARG A 125 15.52 -34.79 10.58
N LEU A 126 14.70 -35.26 11.52
CA LEU A 126 15.19 -35.86 12.76
C LEU A 126 15.89 -37.20 12.46
N GLU A 127 16.80 -37.64 13.34
CA GLU A 127 17.54 -38.90 13.18
C GLU A 127 16.62 -40.14 13.06
N ASN A 128 15.42 -40.06 13.63
CA ASN A 128 14.38 -41.09 13.53
C ASN A 128 13.48 -40.97 12.28
N GLY A 129 13.81 -40.06 11.36
CA GLY A 129 13.06 -39.83 10.13
C GLY A 129 11.83 -38.92 10.26
N ALA A 130 11.48 -38.48 11.47
CA ALA A 130 10.36 -37.56 11.68
C ALA A 130 10.69 -36.14 11.17
N ILE A 131 9.66 -35.43 10.70
CA ILE A 131 9.76 -34.07 10.17
C ILE A 131 9.18 -33.11 11.21
N LEU A 132 9.96 -32.11 11.62
CA LEU A 132 9.49 -31.00 12.45
C LEU A 132 9.02 -29.85 11.56
N TYR A 133 7.78 -29.41 11.79
CA TYR A 133 7.22 -28.20 11.21
C TYR A 133 7.11 -27.13 12.30
N GLU A 134 7.68 -25.95 12.07
CA GLU A 134 7.46 -24.78 12.93
C GLU A 134 6.36 -23.90 12.31
N TYR A 135 5.42 -23.46 13.14
CA TYR A 135 4.34 -22.56 12.74
C TYR A 135 4.84 -21.11 12.70
N ARG A 136 4.78 -20.47 11.53
CA ARG A 136 4.88 -19.02 11.41
C ARG A 136 3.75 -18.47 10.56
N SER A 137 2.89 -17.67 11.18
CA SER A 137 1.90 -16.85 10.48
C SER A 137 2.55 -15.59 9.92
N SER A 138 2.46 -15.37 8.61
CA SER A 138 2.75 -14.09 7.97
C SER A 138 1.47 -13.55 7.34
N PRO A 139 1.08 -12.28 7.45
CA PRO A 139 -0.19 -11.85 6.87
C PRO A 139 -0.14 -11.79 5.33
N ALA A 140 -1.10 -12.42 4.64
CA ALA A 140 -1.41 -12.13 3.22
C ALA A 140 -2.86 -11.66 3.04
N VAL A 141 -3.05 -11.00 1.91
CA VAL A 141 -4.35 -10.61 1.37
C VAL A 141 -4.59 -11.45 0.12
N LEU A 142 -5.72 -12.16 0.08
CA LEU A 142 -6.21 -12.79 -1.12
C LEU A 142 -7.17 -11.81 -1.83
N ILE A 143 -6.83 -11.44 -3.06
CA ILE A 143 -7.63 -10.61 -3.95
C ILE A 143 -8.63 -11.53 -4.66
N LEU A 144 -9.91 -11.26 -4.49
CA LEU A 144 -11.00 -12.04 -5.08
C LEU A 144 -11.69 -11.19 -6.14
N ASN A 145 -11.54 -11.59 -7.40
CA ASN A 145 -12.41 -11.13 -8.48
C ASN A 145 -13.56 -12.13 -8.58
N ALA A 146 -14.76 -11.73 -8.18
CA ALA A 146 -15.95 -12.51 -8.48
C ALA A 146 -16.19 -12.44 -9.99
N SER A 147 -16.03 -13.56 -10.69
CA SER A 147 -16.70 -13.74 -11.98
C SER A 147 -18.20 -13.88 -11.68
N ASN A 148 -19.02 -12.97 -12.21
CA ASN A 148 -20.47 -13.16 -12.28
C ASN A 148 -20.81 -14.43 -13.08
#